data_AF-A0A3C0Y3I5-F1
#
_entry.id   AF-A0A3C0Y3I5-F1
#
_cell.length_a   1.000
_cell.length_b   1.000
_cell.length_c   1.000
_cell.angle_alpha   90.00
_cell.angle_beta   90.00
_cell.angle_gamma   90.00
#
_symmetry.space_group_name_H-M   'P 1'
#
loop_
_entity.id
_entity.type
_entity.pdbx_description
1 polymer ?
#
loop_
_entity_poly.entity_id
_entity_poly.type
_entity_poly.pdbx_seq_one_letter_code
_entity_poly.pdbx_strand_id
1 'polypeptide(L)' 'MVQTPLAKLESLEGVGKFLRSELTIEQLQLQAKAQSDFNAANAMNVARLKLFDLFKRRSKSVA' A
#
# COMPACT_ATOMS: atom_id res chain seq x y z
N MET A 1 -5.93 5.02 -3.33
CA MET A 1 -4.97 4.21 -2.55
C MET A 1 -3.93 3.67 -3.52
N VAL A 2 -2.64 3.67 -3.16
CA VAL A 2 -1.61 3.02 -3.98
C VAL A 2 -1.73 1.52 -3.73
N GLN A 3 -2.09 0.75 -4.76
CA GLN A 3 -2.16 -0.71 -4.66
C GLN A 3 -0.72 -1.26 -4.70
N THR A 4 -0.38 -2.13 -3.75
CA THR A 4 0.92 -2.82 -3.80
C THR A 4 0.94 -3.81 -4.97
N PRO A 5 2.12 -4.10 -5.55
CA PRO A 5 2.23 -5.10 -6.62
C PRO A 5 1.62 -6.45 -6.23
N LEU A 6 1.74 -6.86 -4.97
CA LEU A 6 1.12 -8.08 -4.46
C LEU A 6 -0.42 -8.00 -4.44
N ALA A 7 -0.99 -6.89 -3.97
CA ALA A 7 -2.44 -6.71 -3.98
C ALA A 7 -3.01 -6.67 -5.41
N LYS A 8 -2.20 -6.27 -6.40
CA LYS A 8 -2.57 -6.34 -7.81
C LYS A 8 -2.53 -7.77 -8.33
N LEU A 9 -1.51 -8.56 -7.96
CA LEU A 9 -1.42 -9.98 -8.30
C LEU A 9 -2.62 -10.77 -7.77
N GLU A 10 -3.04 -10.51 -6.53
CA GLU A 10 -4.21 -11.16 -5.93
C GLU A 10 -5.53 -10.85 -6.67
N SER A 11 -5.66 -9.66 -7.24
CA SER A 11 -6.86 -9.26 -7.99
C SER A 11 -7.00 -9.92 -9.37
N LEU A 12 -5.99 -10.69 -9.82
CA LEU A 12 -5.99 -11.34 -11.14
C LEU A 12 -6.47 -12.79 -11.04
N GLU A 13 -7.48 -13.14 -11.84
CA GLU A 13 -7.96 -14.52 -11.91
C GLU A 13 -6.91 -15.46 -12.50
N GLY A 14 -6.78 -16.65 -11.90
CA GLY A 14 -5.88 -17.69 -12.40
C GLY A 14 -4.38 -17.40 -12.20
N VAL A 15 -4.03 -16.38 -11.41
CA VAL A 15 -2.63 -15.97 -11.16
C VAL A 15 -1.75 -17.11 -10.63
N GLY A 16 -2.35 -18.05 -9.87
CA GLY A 16 -1.66 -19.22 -9.34
C GLY A 16 -1.00 -20.09 -10.40
N LYS A 17 -1.47 -20.06 -11.65
CA LYS A 17 -0.88 -20.80 -12.77
C LYS A 17 0.43 -20.19 -13.27
N PHE A 18 0.68 -18.93 -12.95
CA PHE A 18 1.89 -18.20 -13.31
C PHE A 18 2.88 -18.11 -12.15
N LEU A 19 2.48 -18.54 -10.96
CA LEU A 19 3.39 -18.72 -9.84
C LEU A 19 4.23 -19.98 -10.04
N ARG A 20 5.39 -20.02 -9.39
CA ARG A 20 6.19 -21.24 -9.32
C ARG A 20 5.37 -22.34 -8.62
N SER A 21 5.61 -23.59 -9.00
CA SER A 21 4.90 -24.76 -8.47
C SER A 21 4.83 -24.82 -6.95
N GLU A 22 5.88 -24.34 -6.27
CA GLU A 22 6.02 -24.33 -4.82
C GLU A 22 5.46 -23.08 -4.13
N LEU A 23 4.90 -22.11 -4.87
CA LEU A 23 4.45 -20.82 -4.33
C LEU A 23 2.93 -20.63 -4.45
N THR A 24 2.31 -20.21 -3.35
CA THR A 24 0.91 -19.75 -3.31
C THR A 24 0.83 -18.24 -3.07
N ILE A 25 -0.29 -17.62 -3.47
CA ILE A 25 -0.55 -16.20 -3.17
C ILE A 25 -0.55 -15.94 -1.66
N GLU A 26 -1.09 -16.87 -0.86
CA GLU A 26 -1.11 -16.77 0.60
C GLU A 26 0.29 -16.75 1.21
N GLN A 27 1.23 -17.55 0.69
CA GLN A 27 2.62 -17.54 1.15
C GLN A 27 3.29 -16.19 0.84
N LEU A 28 3.04 -15.63 -0.35
CA LEU A 28 3.53 -14.31 -0.73
C LEU A 28 2.95 -13.21 0.16
N GLN A 29 1.68 -13.31 0.54
CA GLN A 29 1.05 -12.41 1.52
C GLN A 29 1.66 -12.52 2.91
N LEU A 30 1.94 -13.73 3.38
CA LEU A 30 2.54 -13.95 4.69
C LEU A 30 3.95 -13.34 4.74
N GLN A 31 4.73 -13.54 3.69
CA GLN A 31 6.08 -12.98 3.56
C GLN A 31 6.04 -11.45 3.45
N ALA A 32 5.13 -10.89 2.65
CA ALA A 32 4.99 -9.44 2.52
C ALA A 32 4.58 -8.77 3.85
N LYS A 33 3.72 -9.40 4.64
CA LYS A 33 3.36 -8.93 5.99
C LYS A 33 4.56 -8.98 6.95
N ALA A 34 5.38 -10.01 6.87
CA ALA A 34 6.57 -10.16 7.71
C ALA A 34 7.67 -9.15 7.34
N GLN A 35 7.75 -8.76 6.07
CA GLN A 35 8.86 -7.97 5.53
C GLN A 35 8.55 -6.48 5.38
N SER A 36 7.29 -6.06 5.48
CA SER A 36 6.89 -4.67 5.30
C SER A 36 5.81 -4.27 6.29
N ASP A 37 6.08 -3.21 7.07
CA ASP A 37 5.05 -2.51 7.82
C ASP A 37 4.28 -1.56 6.87
N PHE A 38 3.48 -2.17 5.99
CA PHE A 38 2.63 -1.45 5.04
C PHE A 38 1.69 -0.48 5.76
N ASN A 39 1.20 -0.86 6.94
CA ASN A 39 0.27 -0.07 7.72
C ASN A 39 0.95 1.21 8.24
N ALA A 40 2.16 1.11 8.79
CA ALA A 40 2.92 2.28 9.22
C ALA A 40 3.27 3.20 8.04
N ALA A 41 3.72 2.65 6.91
CA ALA A 41 4.04 3.43 5.71
C ALA A 41 2.80 4.17 5.16
N ASN A 42 1.65 3.51 5.17
CA ASN A 42 0.38 4.12 4.74
C ASN A 42 -0.08 5.20 5.74
N ALA A 43 0.01 4.94 7.05
CA ALA A 43 -0.33 5.90 8.09
C ALA A 43 0.55 7.17 8.01
N MET A 44 1.85 7.01 7.78
CA MET A 44 2.77 8.12 7.58
C MET A 44 2.43 8.93 6.32
N ASN A 45 2.09 8.27 5.21
CA ASN A 45 1.67 8.95 3.98
C ASN A 45 0.36 9.73 4.18
N VAL A 46 -0.62 9.15 4.87
CA VAL A 46 -1.86 9.84 5.22
C VAL A 46 -1.60 11.05 6.12
N ALA A 47 -0.75 10.90 7.15
CA ALA A 47 -0.36 12.00 8.03
C ALA A 47 0.35 13.12 7.25
N ARG A 48 1.25 12.77 6.34
CA ARG A 48 1.93 13.72 5.45
C ARG A 48 0.93 14.51 4.61
N LEU A 49 -0.04 13.86 3.99
CA LEU A 49 -1.08 14.53 3.19
C LEU A 49 -1.91 15.51 4.05
N LYS A 50 -2.31 15.10 5.26
CA LYS A 50 -3.03 15.97 6.20
C LYS A 50 -2.23 17.21 6.58
N LEU A 51 -0.92 17.08 6.81
CA LEU A 51 -0.04 18.22 7.09
C LEU A 51 0.03 19.18 5.90
N PHE A 52 0.20 18.67 4.68
CA PHE A 52 0.19 19.50 3.47
C PHE A 52 -1.13 20.26 3.29
N ASP A 53 -2.27 19.61 3.54
CA ASP A 53 -3.58 20.26 3.48
C ASP A 53 -3.75 21.35 4.55
N LEU A 54 -3.26 21.12 5.77
CA LEU A 54 -3.22 22.12 6.84
C LEU A 54 -2.41 23.36 6.44
N PHE A 55 -1.21 23.17 5.90
CA PHE A 55 -0.37 24.29 5.42
C PHE A 55 -1.02 25.07 4.27
N LYS A 56 -1.65 24.36 3.32
CA LYS A 56 -2.42 25.00 2.23
C LYS A 56 -3.61 25.81 2.72
N ARG A 57 -4.28 25.37 3.78
CA ARG A 57 -5.41 26.10 4.38
C ARG A 57 -4.94 27.33 5.16
N ARG A 58 -3.85 27.21 5.91
CA ARG A 58 -3.26 28.34 6.67
C ARG A 58 -2.82 29.49 5.76
N SER A 59 -2.24 29.19 4.60
CA SER A 59 -1.79 30.21 3.63
C SER A 59 -2.93 30.99 2.95
N LYS A 60 -4.16 30.45 2.92
CA LYS A 60 -5.33 31.17 2.36
C LYS A 60 -6.04 32.09 3.36
N SER A 61 -5.78 31.93 4.66
CA SER A 61 -6.46 32.69 5.72
C SER A 61 -5.74 34.00 6.10
N VAL A 62 -4.62 34.32 5.44
CA VAL A 62 -3.81 35.54 5.70
C VAL A 62 -3.84 36.48 4.48
N ALA A 63 -4.89 36.42 3.66
CA ALA A 63 -5.13 37.31 2.53
C ALA A 63 -6.45 38.05 2.72
#